data_AF-A0A2J6J7B4-F1
#
_entry.id   AF-A0A2J6J7B4-F1
#
_cell.length_a   1.000
_cell.length_b   1.000
_cell.length_c   1.000
_cell.angle_alpha   90.00
_cell.angle_beta   90.00
_cell.angle_gamma   90.00
#
_symmetry.space_group_name_H-M   'P 1'
#
loop_
_entity.id
_entity.type
_entity.pdbx_description
1 polymer ?
#
loop_
_entity_poly.entity_id
_entity_poly.type
_entity_poly.pdbx_seq_one_letter_code
_entity_poly.pdbx_strand_id
1 'polypeptide(L)'
;MRIPFFFVLLMLCCGINAVASSAPDMIEYPSRWGIISFDHQEHQRRAGECTVCHHQGAEMGACNTCHGVLPTTPIHKDVLHKLCKDCHREKRGPTECAGCHDPEHVDESVFQDN
;
A
#
# COMPACT_ATOMS: atom_id res chain seq x y z
N MET A 1 -36.60 41.10 -36.42
CA MET A 1 -36.74 39.76 -35.81
C MET A 1 -35.71 39.66 -34.70
N ARG A 2 -36.17 39.60 -33.44
CA ARG A 2 -35.36 39.64 -32.22
C ARG A 2 -34.92 38.21 -31.89
N ILE A 3 -33.62 37.96 -31.90
CA ILE A 3 -33.03 36.71 -31.37
C ILE A 3 -33.28 36.73 -29.86
N PRO A 4 -34.09 35.83 -29.28
CA PRO A 4 -34.28 35.83 -27.85
C PRO A 4 -32.98 35.39 -27.21
N PHE A 5 -32.46 36.29 -26.37
CA PHE A 5 -31.28 36.17 -25.51
C PHE A 5 -31.53 35.13 -24.38
N PHE A 6 -32.10 33.99 -24.74
CA PHE A 6 -32.64 32.96 -23.84
C PHE A 6 -32.04 31.58 -24.14
N PHE A 7 -30.76 31.55 -24.50
CA PHE A 7 -29.92 30.36 -24.34
C PHE A 7 -28.74 30.72 -23.43
N VAL A 8 -29.10 31.34 -22.31
CA VAL A 8 -28.25 31.54 -21.15
C VAL A 8 -28.19 30.19 -20.42
N LEU A 9 -27.00 29.59 -20.47
CA LEU A 9 -26.36 29.02 -19.28
C LEU A 9 -27.06 27.81 -18.62
N LEU A 10 -27.13 26.66 -19.30
CA LEU A 10 -27.40 25.39 -18.63
C LEU A 10 -26.52 24.25 -19.17
N MET A 11 -25.21 24.40 -19.03
CA MET A 11 -24.33 23.22 -18.93
C MET A 11 -23.51 23.35 -17.65
N LEU A 12 -24.29 23.33 -16.59
CA LEU A 12 -23.92 23.22 -15.19
C LEU A 12 -23.04 21.98 -15.01
N CYS A 13 -21.79 22.23 -14.66
CA CYS A 13 -20.93 21.39 -13.81
C CYS A 13 -21.11 19.88 -13.98
N CYS A 14 -20.42 19.29 -14.96
CA CYS A 14 -19.96 17.92 -14.80
C CYS A 14 -18.90 17.95 -13.69
N GLY A 15 -19.37 17.88 -12.44
CA GLY A 15 -18.54 17.80 -11.25
C GLY A 15 -17.70 16.54 -11.37
N ILE A 16 -16.41 16.71 -11.62
CA ILE A 16 -15.42 15.67 -11.41
C ILE A 16 -15.48 15.26 -9.93
N ASN A 17 -16.08 14.12 -9.63
CA ASN A 17 -15.89 13.50 -8.33
C ASN A 17 -14.43 13.02 -8.32
N ALA A 18 -13.54 13.84 -7.77
CA ALA A 18 -12.22 13.38 -7.37
C ALA A 18 -12.45 12.33 -6.27
N VAL A 19 -12.50 11.06 -6.67
CA VAL A 19 -12.42 9.95 -5.72
C VAL A 19 -11.02 10.03 -5.16
N ALA A 20 -10.87 10.68 -4.01
CA ALA A 20 -9.67 10.58 -3.22
C ALA A 20 -9.54 9.11 -2.83
N SER A 21 -8.66 8.37 -3.50
CA SER A 21 -8.32 7.01 -3.10
C SER A 21 -7.56 7.10 -1.77
N SER A 22 -8.29 6.97 -0.66
CA SER A 22 -7.67 6.78 0.65
C SER A 22 -6.92 5.45 0.64
N ALA A 23 -5.68 5.45 1.12
CA ALA A 23 -4.96 4.21 1.37
C ALA A 23 -5.77 3.32 2.33
N PRO A 24 -5.75 1.99 2.19
CA PRO A 24 -6.38 1.10 3.15
C PRO A 24 -5.73 1.26 4.53
N ASP A 25 -6.54 1.36 5.58
CA ASP A 25 -6.04 1.54 6.94
C ASP A 25 -5.23 0.32 7.43
N MET A 26 -5.71 -0.89 7.10
CA MET A 26 -5.05 -2.15 7.42
C MET A 26 -4.74 -2.93 6.14
N ILE A 27 -3.52 -3.43 6.04
CA ILE A 27 -3.05 -4.27 4.93
C ILE A 27 -2.54 -5.59 5.53
N GLU A 28 -3.00 -6.70 4.99
CA GLU A 28 -2.54 -8.03 5.40
C GLU A 28 -1.48 -8.56 4.44
N TYR A 29 -0.40 -9.09 4.99
CA TYR A 29 0.60 -9.84 4.25
C TYR A 29 0.56 -11.31 4.72
N PRO A 30 -0.20 -12.19 4.04
CA PRO A 30 -0.22 -13.59 4.36
C PRO A 30 1.13 -14.23 4.06
N SER A 31 1.56 -15.15 4.93
CA SER A 31 2.77 -15.92 4.75
C SER A 31 2.68 -17.23 5.51
N ARG A 32 3.52 -18.20 5.13
CA ARG A 32 3.65 -19.50 5.82
C ARG A 32 4.03 -19.41 7.30
N TRP A 33 4.41 -18.23 7.79
CA TRP A 33 4.80 -17.99 9.18
C TRP A 33 3.74 -17.25 9.99
N GLY A 34 2.61 -16.91 9.37
CA GLY A 34 1.60 -16.03 9.95
C GLY A 34 1.30 -14.84 9.05
N ILE A 35 0.11 -14.29 9.23
CA ILE A 35 -0.34 -13.03 8.63
C ILE A 35 0.35 -11.88 9.37
N ILE A 36 0.90 -10.94 8.62
CA ILE A 36 1.36 -9.67 9.16
C ILE A 36 0.26 -8.65 8.93
N SER A 37 -0.24 -8.04 10.00
CA SER A 37 -1.14 -6.89 9.93
C SER A 37 -0.34 -5.59 9.89
N PHE A 38 -0.47 -4.83 8.81
CA PHE A 38 0.19 -3.55 8.61
C PHE A 38 -0.81 -2.41 8.70
N ASP A 39 -0.68 -1.59 9.74
CA ASP A 39 -1.45 -0.36 9.92
C ASP A 39 -0.80 0.77 9.11
N HIS A 40 -1.38 1.11 7.96
CA HIS A 40 -0.83 2.12 7.07
C HIS A 40 -0.82 3.51 7.70
N GLN A 41 -1.87 3.85 8.46
CA GLN A 41 -2.01 5.18 9.08
C GLN A 41 -0.93 5.39 10.16
N GLU A 42 -0.70 4.40 11.02
CA GLU A 42 0.32 4.49 12.05
C GLU A 42 1.73 4.52 11.45
N HIS A 43 1.97 3.75 10.39
CA HIS A 43 3.25 3.81 9.69
C HIS A 43 3.46 5.15 8.98
N GLN A 44 2.43 5.74 8.37
CA GLN A 44 2.51 7.09 7.80
C GLN A 44 2.85 8.12 8.88
N ARG A 45 2.21 8.04 10.05
CA ARG A 45 2.46 8.95 11.17
C ARG A 45 3.90 8.85 11.70
N ARG A 46 4.53 7.68 11.60
CA ARG A 46 5.90 7.41 12.10
C ARG A 46 7.00 7.62 11.06
N ALA A 47 6.75 7.20 9.82
CA ALA A 47 7.69 7.29 8.71
C ALA A 47 7.70 8.68 8.06
N GLY A 48 6.58 9.40 8.12
CA GLY A 48 6.40 10.73 7.56
C GLY A 48 6.15 10.68 6.05
N GLU A 49 7.20 10.47 5.27
CA GLU A 49 7.14 10.56 3.81
C GLU A 49 6.65 9.26 3.16
N CYS A 50 5.69 9.36 2.23
CA CYS A 50 5.16 8.22 1.50
C CYS A 50 6.26 7.46 0.73
N THR A 51 7.28 8.19 0.27
CA THR A 51 8.40 7.67 -0.52
C THR A 51 9.36 6.77 0.27
N VAL A 52 9.24 6.72 1.60
CA VAL A 52 9.97 5.75 2.43
C VAL A 52 9.61 4.32 2.03
N CYS A 53 8.33 4.07 1.73
CA CYS A 53 7.85 2.77 1.26
C CYS A 53 7.55 2.79 -0.25
N HIS A 54 6.81 3.79 -0.72
CA HIS A 54 6.47 3.99 -2.13
C HIS A 54 7.60 4.71 -2.87
N HIS A 55 8.78 4.09 -2.93
CA HIS A 55 9.99 4.69 -3.49
C HIS A 55 9.93 4.93 -5.01
N GLN A 56 8.88 4.45 -5.70
CA GLN A 56 8.56 4.76 -7.10
C GLN A 56 7.27 5.57 -7.26
N GLY A 57 6.68 6.07 -6.16
CA GLY A 57 5.35 6.69 -6.16
C GLY A 57 4.25 5.70 -5.75
N ALA A 58 3.23 6.21 -5.04
CA ALA A 58 2.12 5.39 -4.54
C ALA A 58 1.19 4.92 -5.67
N GLU A 59 1.15 5.69 -6.76
CA GLU A 59 0.44 5.38 -8.00
C GLU A 59 0.95 4.12 -8.71
N MET A 60 2.16 3.66 -8.38
CA MET A 60 2.73 2.41 -8.92
C MET A 60 2.11 1.15 -8.30
N GLY A 61 1.25 1.30 -7.29
CA GLY A 61 0.51 0.20 -6.68
C GLY A 61 1.35 -0.65 -5.71
N ALA A 62 0.95 -1.92 -5.56
CA ALA A 62 1.50 -2.83 -4.57
C ALA A 62 2.93 -3.27 -4.91
N CYS A 63 3.72 -3.55 -3.86
CA CYS A 63 5.14 -3.92 -3.97
C CYS A 63 5.38 -5.13 -4.88
N ASN A 64 4.46 -6.10 -4.84
CA ASN A 64 4.49 -7.34 -5.63
C ASN A 64 4.12 -7.15 -7.11
N THR A 65 3.77 -5.94 -7.56
CA THR A 65 3.65 -5.62 -8.99
C THR A 65 5.02 -5.65 -9.68
N CYS A 66 6.08 -5.33 -8.92
CA CYS A 66 7.45 -5.32 -9.41
C CYS A 66 8.31 -6.36 -8.70
N HIS A 67 8.39 -6.32 -7.37
CA HIS A 67 9.28 -7.17 -6.59
C HIS A 67 8.83 -8.64 -6.61
N GLY A 68 9.60 -9.49 -7.27
CA GLY A 68 9.24 -10.89 -7.51
C GLY A 68 8.53 -11.14 -8.86
N VAL A 69 8.30 -10.09 -9.65
CA VAL A 69 7.74 -10.18 -11.02
C VAL A 69 8.78 -9.74 -12.06
N LEU A 70 9.42 -8.59 -11.83
CA LEU A 70 10.41 -8.04 -12.75
C LEU A 70 11.81 -8.60 -12.41
N PRO A 71 12.55 -9.13 -13.40
CA PRO A 71 13.86 -9.76 -13.18
C PRO A 71 14.94 -8.78 -12.71
N THR A 72 14.72 -7.48 -12.90
CA THR A 72 15.63 -6.40 -12.49
C THR A 72 15.42 -5.94 -11.06
N THR A 73 14.46 -6.51 -10.33
CA THR A 73 14.10 -6.09 -8.97
C THR A 73 14.34 -7.21 -7.96
N PRO A 74 14.72 -6.91 -6.71
CA PRO A 74 14.81 -7.93 -5.67
C PRO A 74 13.44 -8.57 -5.41
N ILE A 75 13.43 -9.82 -4.95
CA ILE A 75 12.20 -10.54 -4.65
C ILE A 75 11.45 -9.90 -3.46
N HIS A 76 10.12 -9.97 -3.47
CA HIS A 76 9.24 -9.31 -2.49
C HIS A 76 9.64 -9.58 -1.03
N LYS A 77 9.91 -10.85 -0.70
CA LYS A 77 10.30 -11.27 0.65
C LYS A 77 11.54 -10.52 1.14
N ASP A 78 12.58 -10.40 0.30
CA ASP A 78 13.85 -9.82 0.72
C ASP A 78 13.74 -8.30 0.91
N VAL A 79 12.91 -7.65 0.08
CA VAL A 79 12.60 -6.21 0.24
C VAL A 79 11.91 -5.94 1.56
N LEU A 80 10.87 -6.72 1.92
CA LEU A 80 10.15 -6.53 3.19
C LEU A 80 11.08 -6.78 4.39
N HIS A 81 11.85 -7.86 4.39
CA HIS A 81 12.78 -8.17 5.47
C HIS A 81 13.94 -7.17 5.57
N LYS A 82 14.24 -6.43 4.51
CA LYS A 82 15.22 -5.35 4.55
C LYS A 82 14.57 -4.05 5.02
N LEU A 83 13.63 -3.51 4.24
CA LEU A 83 13.02 -2.20 4.45
C LEU A 83 12.35 -2.10 5.84
N CYS A 84 11.47 -3.04 6.17
CA CYS A 84 10.72 -3.01 7.41
C CYS A 84 11.66 -3.17 8.61
N LYS A 85 12.57 -4.16 8.56
CA LYS A 85 13.49 -4.43 9.68
C LYS A 85 14.55 -3.34 9.86
N ASP A 86 15.03 -2.72 8.79
CA ASP A 86 15.98 -1.60 8.88
C ASP A 86 15.32 -0.42 9.59
N CYS A 87 14.14 0.01 9.11
CA CYS A 87 13.38 1.08 9.75
C CYS A 87 13.03 0.73 11.22
N HIS A 88 12.60 -0.51 11.49
CA HIS A 88 12.29 -0.95 12.84
C HIS A 88 13.51 -0.98 13.76
N ARG A 89 14.71 -1.34 13.27
CA ARG A 89 15.95 -1.21 14.06
C ARG A 89 16.20 0.24 14.48
N GLU A 90 16.01 1.18 13.55
CA GLU A 90 16.22 2.61 13.81
C GLU A 90 15.15 3.21 14.72
N LYS A 91 13.89 2.82 14.53
CA LYS A 91 12.72 3.37 15.23
C LYS A 91 12.24 2.53 16.41
N ARG A 92 13.00 1.49 16.78
CA ARG A 92 12.68 0.55 17.87
C ARG A 92 11.35 -0.17 17.68
N GLY A 93 11.05 -0.56 16.44
CA GLY A 93 9.95 -1.46 16.10
C GLY A 93 10.36 -2.94 16.19
N PRO A 94 9.43 -3.88 15.90
CA PRO A 94 9.71 -5.31 15.96
C PRO A 94 10.72 -5.76 14.89
N THR A 95 11.71 -6.56 15.29
CA THR A 95 12.73 -7.12 14.38
C THR A 95 12.80 -8.65 14.39
N GLU A 96 12.19 -9.27 15.39
CA GLU A 96 12.08 -10.71 15.54
C GLU A 96 10.98 -11.27 14.63
N CYS A 97 11.09 -12.55 14.25
CA CYS A 97 10.15 -13.19 13.33
C CYS A 97 8.70 -13.08 13.85
N ALA A 98 8.47 -13.49 15.10
CA ALA A 98 7.18 -13.39 15.77
C ALA A 98 6.80 -11.96 16.20
N GLY A 99 7.67 -10.97 15.96
CA GLY A 99 7.36 -9.56 16.19
C GLY A 99 6.49 -8.95 15.09
N CYS A 100 6.48 -9.56 13.90
CA CYS A 100 5.63 -9.15 12.79
C CYS A 100 4.70 -10.27 12.33
N HIS A 101 5.21 -11.51 12.25
CA HIS A 101 4.42 -12.66 11.83
C HIS A 101 3.60 -13.18 13.00
N ASP A 102 2.28 -13.18 12.86
CA ASP A 102 1.37 -13.74 13.86
C ASP A 102 1.15 -15.25 13.62
N PRO A 103 1.79 -16.14 14.41
CA PRO A 103 1.68 -17.58 14.21
C PRO A 103 0.32 -18.15 14.63
N GLU A 104 -0.52 -17.39 15.32
CA GLU A 104 -1.89 -17.80 15.64
C GLU A 104 -2.82 -17.60 14.43
N HIS A 105 -2.44 -16.71 13.50
CA HIS A 105 -3.19 -16.40 12.29
C HIS A 105 -2.37 -16.75 11.06
N VAL A 106 -2.25 -18.05 10.77
CA VAL A 106 -1.61 -18.54 9.54
C VAL A 106 -2.66 -18.74 8.47
N ASP A 107 -2.44 -18.13 7.30
CA ASP A 107 -3.21 -18.47 6.10
C ASP A 107 -2.72 -19.82 5.58
N GLU A 108 -3.57 -20.85 5.56
CA GLU A 108 -3.18 -22.17 5.06
C GLU A 108 -3.07 -22.23 3.53
N SER A 109 -3.68 -21.27 2.82
CA SER A 109 -3.68 -21.24 1.35
C SER A 109 -2.28 -20.97 0.77
N VAL A 110 -1.45 -20.19 1.48
CA VAL A 110 -0.06 -19.91 1.07
C VAL A 110 0.88 -21.13 1.13
N PHE A 111 0.41 -22.29 1.59
CA PHE A 111 1.14 -23.56 1.47
C PHE A 111 0.73 -24.39 0.26
N GLN A 112 -0.34 -24.03 -0.43
CA GLN A 112 -0.92 -24.82 -1.54
C GLN A 112 -0.38 -24.41 -2.91
N ASP A 113 0.42 -23.34 -2.96
CA ASP A 113 1.01 -22.80 -4.18
C ASP A 113 2.39 -23.46 -4.46
N ASN A 114 2.37 -24.65 -5.07
CA ASN A 114 3.54 -25.32 -5.64
C ASN A 114 3.57 -25.21 -7.18
#